data_AF-A0A0C3CNG6-F1
#
_entry.id   AF-A0A0C3CNG6-F1
#
_cell.length_a   1.000
_cell.length_b   1.000
_cell.length_c   1.000
_cell.angle_alpha   90.00
_cell.angle_beta   90.00
_cell.angle_gamma   90.00
#
_symmetry.space_group_name_H-M   'P 1'
#
loop_
_entity.id
_entity.type
_entity.pdbx_description
1 polymer ?
#
loop_
_entity_poly.entity_id
_entity_poly.type
_entity_poly.pdbx_seq_one_letter_code
_entity_poly.pdbx_strand_id
1 'polypeptide(L)'
;CDANGDFLLHGTCPEPRQPKPPNDWSLYGSRLEFELADLLYMHNQMSAAHINTLLDLWAASLLEAGRRPLFSNYKEMYETINDTQLGDVKWQSFTVKYNGDPGSDTVPWMQDDYDIWFQDPHEVACNMLANPDFAHEMDYQPFHEYDSKTSTWQWQDFMSGDWSWHQADIIAQDPDCLGSTFTPIILGLDKTIVSVATRQNNYYPLYLSIGNVCNNVHCAHCNGIALIRFLAMPKTTREHASKENICLFQRQLFYSSLGHILKTFQPGMSKPKVILFGDRHYHHVIYGLGPYIADYEEQALLACIV
;
A
#
# COMPACT_ATOMS: atom_id res chain seq x y z
N CYS A 1 -7.19 -22.55 7.11
CA CYS A 1 -6.27 -23.56 6.57
C CYS A 1 -4.91 -23.43 7.25
N ASP A 2 -3.98 -24.34 6.95
CA ASP A 2 -2.55 -24.19 7.26
C ASP A 2 -1.81 -23.38 6.17
N ALA A 3 -0.49 -23.26 6.30
CA ALA A 3 0.34 -22.53 5.33
C ALA A 3 0.36 -23.14 3.92
N ASN A 4 -0.03 -24.42 3.77
CA ASN A 4 -0.11 -25.09 2.47
C ASN A 4 -1.47 -24.93 1.81
N GLY A 5 -2.46 -24.36 2.54
CA GLY A 5 -3.84 -24.24 2.08
C GLY A 5 -4.72 -25.42 2.49
N ASP A 6 -4.23 -26.37 3.28
CA ASP A 6 -5.05 -27.51 3.71
C ASP A 6 -6.04 -27.07 4.79
N PHE A 7 -7.32 -27.44 4.62
CA PHE A 7 -8.36 -27.09 5.59
C PHE A 7 -8.13 -27.80 6.93
N LEU A 8 -8.21 -27.03 8.01
CA LEU A 8 -8.05 -27.52 9.37
C LEU A 8 -9.41 -27.91 9.97
N LEU A 9 -9.40 -28.82 10.94
CA LEU A 9 -10.61 -29.15 11.70
C LEU A 9 -11.08 -27.93 12.50
N HIS A 10 -12.40 -27.82 12.66
CA HIS A 10 -13.00 -26.74 13.44
C HIS A 10 -12.45 -26.73 14.87
N GLY A 11 -12.01 -25.56 15.33
CA GLY A 11 -11.45 -25.37 16.68
C GLY A 11 -9.97 -25.74 16.83
N THR A 12 -9.28 -26.05 15.73
CA THR A 12 -7.81 -26.21 15.74
C THR A 12 -7.16 -24.89 16.16
N CYS A 13 -6.25 -24.93 17.13
CA CYS A 13 -5.49 -23.73 17.51
C CYS A 13 -4.48 -23.38 16.42
N PRO A 14 -4.22 -22.08 16.19
CA PRO A 14 -3.21 -21.65 15.22
C PRO A 14 -1.81 -22.08 15.69
N GLU A 15 -0.92 -22.31 14.73
CA GLU A 15 0.46 -22.68 15.05
C GLU A 15 1.11 -21.61 15.95
N PRO A 16 1.85 -22.02 17.00
CA PRO A 16 2.58 -21.09 17.83
C PRO A 16 3.61 -20.34 16.98
N ARG A 17 3.65 -19.00 17.10
CA ARG A 17 4.78 -18.24 16.56
C ARG A 17 6.06 -18.81 17.16
N GLN A 18 7.01 -19.23 16.32
CA GLN A 18 8.39 -19.40 16.75
C GLN A 18 8.83 -18.02 17.27
N PRO A 19 9.10 -17.85 18.58
CA PRO A 19 9.51 -16.56 19.08
C PRO A 19 10.80 -16.16 18.36
N LYS A 20 10.81 -14.97 17.75
CA LYS A 20 12.08 -14.39 17.29
C LYS A 20 13.02 -14.35 18.49
N PRO A 21 14.27 -14.80 18.36
CA PRO A 21 15.22 -14.71 19.46
C PRO A 21 15.24 -13.27 20.01
N PRO A 22 15.35 -13.06 21.33
CA PRO A 22 15.40 -11.71 21.90
C PRO A 22 16.62 -10.88 21.43
N ASN A 23 17.60 -11.52 20.78
CA ASN A 23 18.76 -10.89 20.16
C ASN A 23 18.68 -10.88 18.61
N ASP A 24 17.49 -11.08 18.06
CA ASP A 24 17.26 -11.03 16.62
C ASP A 24 17.18 -9.57 16.14
N TRP A 25 18.36 -9.02 15.87
CA TRP A 25 18.52 -7.71 15.22
C TRP A 25 18.63 -7.84 13.70
N SER A 26 18.16 -8.97 13.13
CA SER A 26 18.37 -9.31 11.72
C SER A 26 18.10 -8.14 10.77
N LEU A 27 18.97 -8.06 9.76
CA LEU A 27 19.29 -6.92 8.89
C LEU A 27 20.33 -5.96 9.48
N TYR A 28 20.33 -5.76 10.78
CA TYR A 28 21.42 -5.08 11.50
C TYR A 28 22.41 -6.14 12.03
N GLY A 29 23.71 -5.86 11.95
CA GLY A 29 24.75 -6.71 12.53
C GLY A 29 24.77 -6.71 14.06
N SER A 30 24.12 -5.73 14.71
CA SER A 30 24.00 -5.67 16.18
C SER A 30 22.89 -4.71 16.67
N ARG A 31 22.54 -4.81 17.96
CA ARG A 31 21.70 -3.82 18.65
C ARG A 31 22.22 -2.39 18.51
N LEU A 32 23.54 -2.20 18.64
CA LEU A 32 24.18 -0.88 18.59
C LEU A 32 24.04 -0.24 17.21
N GLU A 33 24.09 -1.06 16.16
CA GLU A 33 23.90 -0.62 14.78
C GLU A 33 22.46 -0.17 14.51
N PHE A 34 21.47 -0.88 15.06
CA PHE A 34 20.07 -0.45 15.06
C PHE A 34 19.86 0.88 15.82
N GLU A 35 20.35 0.97 17.06
CA GLU A 35 20.20 2.18 17.89
C GLU A 35 20.88 3.40 17.25
N LEU A 36 22.00 3.20 16.56
CA LEU A 36 22.65 4.25 15.78
C LEU A 36 21.75 4.71 14.62
N ALA A 37 21.23 3.78 13.83
CA ALA A 37 20.36 4.10 12.71
C ALA A 37 19.11 4.86 13.18
N ASP A 38 18.46 4.39 14.24
CA ASP A 38 17.30 5.03 14.88
C ASP A 38 17.63 6.45 15.39
N LEU A 39 18.74 6.62 16.09
CA LEU A 39 19.18 7.92 16.59
C LEU A 39 19.47 8.92 15.46
N LEU A 40 20.16 8.49 14.40
CA LEU A 40 20.56 9.37 13.30
C LEU A 40 19.37 9.71 12.40
N TYR A 41 18.50 8.73 12.13
CA TYR A 41 17.40 8.85 11.18
C TYR A 41 16.13 9.39 11.84
N MET A 42 15.63 8.73 12.89
CA MET A 42 14.34 9.09 13.52
C MET A 42 14.46 10.29 14.45
N HIS A 43 15.45 10.28 15.33
CA HIS A 43 15.56 11.28 16.39
C HIS A 43 16.27 12.57 15.97
N ASN A 44 17.42 12.47 15.29
CA ASN A 44 18.18 13.64 14.86
C ASN A 44 17.81 14.13 13.45
N GLN A 45 17.24 13.27 12.59
CA GLN A 45 16.96 13.55 11.18
C GLN A 45 18.17 14.16 10.46
N MET A 46 19.34 13.55 10.69
CA MET A 46 20.62 14.09 10.26
C MET A 46 20.75 14.01 8.73
N SER A 47 21.33 15.06 8.11
CA SER A 47 21.54 15.05 6.67
C SER A 47 22.52 13.95 6.24
N ALA A 48 22.36 13.40 5.03
CA ALA A 48 23.27 12.38 4.48
C ALA A 48 24.75 12.80 4.51
N ALA A 49 25.02 14.09 4.27
CA ALA A 49 26.38 14.64 4.34
C ALA A 49 26.95 14.62 5.77
N HIS A 50 26.14 14.95 6.77
CA HIS A 50 26.55 14.90 8.17
C HIS A 50 26.69 13.46 8.68
N ILE A 51 25.81 12.55 8.25
CA ILE A 51 25.93 11.11 8.56
C ILE A 51 27.27 10.57 8.05
N ASN A 52 27.62 10.84 6.78
CA ASN A 52 28.93 10.44 6.25
C ASN A 52 30.08 11.03 7.04
N THR A 53 30.02 12.34 7.35
CA THR A 53 31.08 13.00 8.14
C THR A 53 31.26 12.31 9.50
N LEU A 54 30.16 11.96 10.18
CA LEU A 54 30.19 11.25 11.45
C LEU A 54 30.79 9.83 11.29
N LEU A 55 30.36 9.07 10.28
CA LEU A 55 30.84 7.72 10.02
C LEU A 55 32.34 7.71 9.63
N ASP A 56 32.79 8.71 8.88
CA ASP A 56 34.21 8.90 8.50
C ASP A 56 35.06 9.21 9.74
N LEU A 57 34.60 10.11 10.62
CA LEU A 57 35.28 10.41 11.87
C LEU A 57 35.35 9.18 12.79
N TRP A 58 34.26 8.41 12.84
CA TRP A 58 34.24 7.18 13.63
C TRP A 58 35.19 6.12 13.04
N ALA A 59 35.18 5.92 11.73
CA ALA A 59 36.13 5.05 11.04
C ALA A 59 37.59 5.45 11.30
N ALA A 60 37.89 6.75 11.28
CA ALA A 60 39.21 7.30 11.62
C ALA A 60 39.66 6.93 13.05
N SER A 61 38.75 7.00 14.03
CA SER A 61 39.05 6.61 15.41
C SER A 61 39.25 5.10 15.62
N LEU A 62 38.67 4.26 14.75
CA LEU A 62 38.72 2.81 14.85
C LEU A 62 39.91 2.18 14.13
N LEU A 63 40.60 2.95 13.27
CA LEU A 63 41.76 2.53 12.48
C LEU A 63 42.88 1.94 13.34
N GLU A 64 43.20 2.57 14.48
CA GLU A 64 44.25 2.10 15.39
C GLU A 64 43.92 0.74 16.04
N ALA A 65 42.63 0.45 16.22
CA ALA A 65 42.15 -0.80 16.82
C ALA A 65 41.88 -1.90 15.77
N GLY A 66 42.09 -1.63 14.48
CA GLY A 66 41.79 -2.56 13.38
C GLY A 66 40.31 -2.93 13.26
N ARG A 67 39.41 -2.10 13.81
CA ARG A 67 37.95 -2.33 13.78
C ARG A 67 37.31 -1.55 12.64
N ARG A 68 36.12 -2.00 12.23
CA ARG A 68 35.31 -1.33 11.21
C ARG A 68 34.19 -0.51 11.87
N PRO A 69 33.76 0.61 11.26
CA PRO A 69 32.57 1.32 11.70
C PRO A 69 31.33 0.43 11.53
N LEU A 70 30.23 0.78 12.21
CA LEU A 70 28.97 0.03 12.13
C LEU A 70 28.33 0.13 10.74
N PHE A 71 28.35 1.31 10.13
CA PHE A 71 28.03 1.52 8.71
C PHE A 71 29.22 2.15 8.00
N SER A 72 29.44 1.76 6.75
CA SER A 72 30.52 2.30 5.90
C SER A 72 30.16 3.70 5.37
N ASN A 73 28.88 3.98 5.16
CA ASN A 73 28.37 5.27 4.70
C ASN A 73 26.84 5.38 4.90
N TYR A 74 26.28 6.56 4.62
CA TYR A 74 24.84 6.79 4.75
C TYR A 74 23.97 5.92 3.82
N LYS A 75 24.47 5.49 2.65
CA LYS A 75 23.70 4.66 1.72
C LYS A 75 23.50 3.27 2.27
N GLU A 76 24.55 2.64 2.80
CA GLU A 76 24.44 1.34 3.47
C GLU A 76 23.45 1.40 4.64
N MET A 77 23.51 2.47 5.44
CA MET A 77 22.56 2.69 6.52
C MET A 77 21.12 2.84 5.99
N TYR A 78 20.89 3.66 4.97
CA TYR A 78 19.55 3.87 4.40
C TYR A 78 19.02 2.62 3.69
N GLU A 79 19.88 1.86 3.00
CA GLU A 79 19.54 0.57 2.41
C GLU A 79 19.11 -0.41 3.51
N THR A 80 19.85 -0.49 4.62
CA THR A 80 19.50 -1.34 5.78
C THR A 80 18.17 -0.92 6.43
N ILE A 81 17.93 0.39 6.59
CA ILE A 81 16.64 0.92 7.08
C ILE A 81 15.52 0.55 6.10
N ASN A 82 15.70 0.77 4.81
CA ASN A 82 14.70 0.45 3.79
C ASN A 82 14.44 -1.05 3.66
N ASP A 83 15.44 -1.88 3.94
CA ASP A 83 15.33 -3.35 3.94
C ASP A 83 14.66 -3.89 5.21
N THR A 84 14.54 -3.08 6.26
CA THR A 84 13.92 -3.45 7.53
C THR A 84 12.48 -3.90 7.30
N GLN A 85 12.22 -5.21 7.45
CA GLN A 85 10.92 -5.86 7.21
C GLN A 85 9.85 -5.53 8.27
N LEU A 86 10.15 -4.65 9.23
CA LEU A 86 9.21 -4.22 10.25
C LEU A 86 8.37 -3.06 9.71
N GLY A 87 7.10 -3.35 9.40
CA GLY A 87 6.02 -2.37 9.33
C GLY A 87 5.57 -1.98 7.93
N ASP A 88 6.48 -1.60 7.03
CA ASP A 88 6.09 -0.91 5.80
C ASP A 88 6.53 -1.60 4.51
N VAL A 89 5.66 -1.51 3.50
CA VAL A 89 5.93 -2.00 2.15
C VAL A 89 6.87 -1.02 1.44
N LYS A 90 7.90 -1.55 0.76
CA LYS A 90 8.90 -0.73 0.07
C LYS A 90 8.27 0.11 -1.03
N TRP A 91 8.64 1.38 -1.07
CA TRP A 91 8.33 2.25 -2.20
C TRP A 91 9.14 1.84 -3.43
N GLN A 92 8.46 1.79 -4.57
CA GLN A 92 9.00 1.50 -5.89
C GLN A 92 8.56 2.61 -6.85
N SER A 93 9.21 2.71 -8.01
CA SER A 93 8.82 3.67 -9.03
C SER A 93 8.99 3.15 -10.45
N PHE A 94 8.21 3.74 -11.35
CA PHE A 94 8.35 3.58 -12.79
C PHE A 94 8.10 4.92 -13.49
N THR A 95 8.69 5.09 -14.67
CA THR A 95 8.58 6.32 -15.45
C THR A 95 7.65 6.11 -16.64
N VAL A 96 6.73 7.04 -16.85
CA VAL A 96 5.84 7.09 -18.02
C VAL A 96 6.23 8.27 -18.89
N LYS A 97 6.19 8.08 -20.22
CA LYS A 97 6.46 9.12 -21.23
C LYS A 97 5.32 9.20 -22.23
N TYR A 98 5.14 10.38 -22.82
CA TYR A 98 4.23 10.54 -23.95
C TYR A 98 4.82 9.85 -25.20
N ASN A 99 4.03 8.99 -25.84
CA ASN A 99 4.46 8.20 -27.01
C ASN A 99 3.71 8.58 -28.30
N GLY A 100 2.96 9.69 -28.31
CA GLY A 100 2.29 10.19 -29.51
C GLY A 100 3.21 11.02 -30.41
N ASP A 101 2.78 11.28 -31.65
CA ASP A 101 3.50 12.17 -32.58
C ASP A 101 3.37 13.63 -32.11
N PRO A 102 4.47 14.30 -31.72
CA PRO A 102 4.41 15.67 -31.22
C PRO A 102 4.12 16.71 -32.33
N GLY A 103 4.10 16.34 -33.61
CA GLY A 103 3.89 17.27 -34.72
C GLY A 103 4.94 18.39 -34.75
N SER A 104 4.55 19.59 -35.21
CA SER A 104 5.46 20.75 -35.32
C SER A 104 5.60 21.57 -34.04
N ASP A 105 4.64 21.48 -33.12
CA ASP A 105 4.56 22.30 -31.89
C ASP A 105 4.84 21.42 -30.67
N THR A 106 6.11 21.10 -30.43
CA THR A 106 6.47 20.31 -29.26
C THR A 106 6.37 21.13 -27.98
N VAL A 107 5.47 20.71 -27.11
CA VAL A 107 5.18 21.35 -25.81
C VAL A 107 5.87 20.57 -24.68
N PRO A 108 6.30 21.24 -23.58
CA PRO A 108 7.13 20.61 -22.54
C PRO A 108 6.57 19.29 -21.99
N TRP A 109 5.25 19.22 -21.76
CA TRP A 109 4.62 18.04 -21.19
C TRP A 109 4.74 16.77 -22.07
N MET A 110 4.97 16.91 -23.39
CA MET A 110 5.19 15.78 -24.30
C MET A 110 6.62 15.22 -24.25
N GLN A 111 7.58 15.99 -23.72
CA GLN A 111 8.98 15.58 -23.57
C GLN A 111 9.35 15.23 -22.13
N ASP A 112 8.48 15.58 -21.17
CA ASP A 112 8.70 15.33 -19.76
C ASP A 112 8.57 13.84 -19.39
N ASP A 113 9.37 13.43 -18.40
CA ASP A 113 9.33 12.12 -17.77
C ASP A 113 8.45 12.20 -16.52
N TYR A 114 7.48 11.29 -16.41
CA TYR A 114 6.55 11.24 -15.29
C TYR A 114 6.89 10.05 -14.39
N ASP A 115 7.63 10.31 -13.32
CA ASP A 115 7.93 9.31 -12.30
C ASP A 115 6.73 9.08 -11.38
N ILE A 116 6.29 7.83 -11.30
CA ILE A 116 5.20 7.39 -10.44
C ILE A 116 5.80 6.56 -9.32
N TRP A 117 5.59 7.00 -8.08
CA TRP A 117 6.01 6.30 -6.87
C TRP A 117 4.83 5.59 -6.24
N PHE A 118 5.01 4.31 -5.89
CA PHE A 118 3.97 3.47 -5.33
C PHE A 118 4.53 2.40 -4.39
N GLN A 119 3.68 1.88 -3.50
CA GLN A 119 3.92 0.64 -2.75
C GLN A 119 3.11 -0.49 -3.42
N ASP A 120 3.61 -1.74 -3.40
CA ASP A 120 2.82 -2.86 -3.94
C ASP A 120 1.52 -2.99 -3.12
N PRO A 121 0.35 -2.72 -3.73
CA PRO A 121 -0.90 -2.69 -2.98
C PRO A 121 -1.31 -4.08 -2.49
N HIS A 122 -0.83 -5.16 -3.13
CA HIS A 122 -1.08 -6.52 -2.68
C HIS A 122 -0.30 -6.82 -1.39
N GLU A 123 0.97 -6.41 -1.29
CA GLU A 123 1.74 -6.55 -0.05
C GLU A 123 1.14 -5.70 1.08
N VAL A 124 0.68 -4.48 0.76
CA VAL A 124 0.00 -3.61 1.73
C VAL A 124 -1.27 -4.28 2.26
N ALA A 125 -2.09 -4.85 1.38
CA ALA A 125 -3.28 -5.60 1.79
C ALA A 125 -2.92 -6.84 2.64
N CYS A 126 -1.85 -7.57 2.29
CA CYS A 126 -1.37 -8.70 3.10
C CYS A 126 -0.95 -8.26 4.52
N ASN A 127 -0.24 -7.13 4.64
CA ASN A 127 0.15 -6.57 5.94
C ASN A 127 -1.07 -6.17 6.77
N MET A 128 -2.09 -5.57 6.15
CA MET A 128 -3.36 -5.26 6.80
C MET A 128 -4.06 -6.53 7.30
N LEU A 129 -4.21 -7.55 6.44
CA LEU A 129 -4.85 -8.82 6.82
C LEU A 129 -4.11 -9.51 7.98
N ALA A 130 -2.77 -9.47 7.97
CA ALA A 130 -1.93 -10.08 8.99
C ALA A 130 -1.83 -9.27 10.30
N ASN A 131 -2.45 -8.08 10.38
CA ASN A 131 -2.36 -7.21 11.54
C ASN A 131 -3.10 -7.84 12.75
N PRO A 132 -2.41 -8.18 13.85
CA PRO A 132 -3.03 -8.75 15.04
C PRO A 132 -4.07 -7.84 15.69
N ASP A 133 -3.94 -6.52 15.52
CA ASP A 133 -4.90 -5.55 16.06
C ASP A 133 -6.29 -5.68 15.43
N PHE A 134 -6.38 -6.31 14.24
CA PHE A 134 -7.63 -6.54 13.52
C PHE A 134 -8.22 -7.92 13.76
N ALA A 135 -7.55 -8.81 14.51
CA ALA A 135 -7.93 -10.21 14.65
C ALA A 135 -9.37 -10.46 15.14
N HIS A 136 -9.97 -9.49 15.85
CA HIS A 136 -11.34 -9.55 16.35
C HIS A 136 -12.27 -8.50 15.74
N GLU A 137 -11.77 -7.73 14.78
CA GLU A 137 -12.44 -6.59 14.15
C GLU A 137 -12.46 -6.77 12.62
N MET A 138 -12.62 -8.02 12.17
CA MET A 138 -12.70 -8.37 10.75
C MET A 138 -13.85 -9.34 10.48
N ASP A 139 -14.57 -9.04 9.41
CA ASP A 139 -15.63 -9.88 8.86
C ASP A 139 -15.07 -10.75 7.73
N TYR A 140 -15.04 -12.06 7.97
CA TYR A 140 -14.53 -13.06 7.02
C TYR A 140 -15.55 -13.47 5.95
N GLN A 141 -16.82 -13.14 6.16
CA GLN A 141 -17.91 -13.45 5.26
C GLN A 141 -18.91 -12.29 5.24
N PRO A 142 -19.62 -12.09 4.12
CA PRO A 142 -20.74 -11.15 4.09
C PRO A 142 -21.81 -11.56 5.08
N PHE A 143 -22.51 -10.57 5.63
CA PHE A 143 -23.61 -10.80 6.55
C PHE A 143 -24.71 -9.75 6.34
N HIS A 144 -25.90 -10.04 6.88
CA HIS A 144 -26.96 -9.05 6.98
C HIS A 144 -27.34 -8.91 8.44
N GLU A 145 -27.31 -7.68 8.95
CA GLU A 145 -27.66 -7.39 10.35
C GLU A 145 -29.04 -6.72 10.41
N TYR A 146 -29.94 -7.26 11.22
CA TYR A 146 -31.30 -6.75 11.34
C TYR A 146 -31.55 -6.21 12.75
N ASP A 147 -32.18 -5.04 12.84
CA ASP A 147 -32.63 -4.51 14.12
C ASP A 147 -33.65 -5.46 14.76
N SER A 148 -33.35 -5.91 15.98
CA SER A 148 -34.19 -6.88 16.70
C SER A 148 -35.64 -6.44 16.96
N LYS A 149 -35.92 -5.13 16.95
CA LYS A 149 -37.25 -4.56 17.23
C LYS A 149 -38.01 -4.23 15.97
N THR A 150 -37.36 -3.62 14.99
CA THR A 150 -38.00 -3.15 13.75
C THR A 150 -37.84 -4.12 12.59
N SER A 151 -36.97 -5.13 12.71
CA SER A 151 -36.58 -6.04 11.62
C SER A 151 -36.07 -5.30 10.38
N THR A 152 -35.59 -4.06 10.56
CA THR A 152 -35.00 -3.27 9.49
C THR A 152 -33.53 -3.63 9.37
N TRP A 153 -33.08 -3.84 8.14
CA TRP A 153 -31.69 -4.08 7.84
C TRP A 153 -30.84 -2.85 8.19
N GLN A 154 -29.69 -3.08 8.81
CA GLN A 154 -28.70 -2.08 9.18
C GLN A 154 -27.42 -2.26 8.36
N TRP A 155 -26.87 -1.14 7.92
CA TRP A 155 -25.57 -1.07 7.25
C TRP A 155 -24.60 -0.36 8.17
N GLN A 156 -23.60 -1.08 8.65
CA GLN A 156 -22.58 -0.53 9.52
C GLN A 156 -21.19 -0.77 8.94
N ASP A 157 -20.88 -2.04 8.68
CA ASP A 157 -19.60 -2.49 8.15
C ASP A 157 -19.70 -2.82 6.66
N PHE A 158 -18.58 -2.75 5.94
CA PHE A 158 -18.61 -2.91 4.49
C PHE A 158 -19.10 -4.31 4.05
N MET A 159 -18.79 -5.34 4.83
CA MET A 159 -19.25 -6.71 4.59
C MET A 159 -20.75 -6.89 4.88
N SER A 160 -21.40 -5.92 5.51
CA SER A 160 -22.84 -5.94 5.76
C SER A 160 -23.68 -5.52 4.54
N GLY A 161 -23.04 -5.12 3.43
CA GLY A 161 -23.68 -4.61 2.22
C GLY A 161 -24.01 -5.68 1.17
N ASP A 162 -25.07 -5.45 0.39
CA ASP A 162 -25.51 -6.37 -0.67
C ASP A 162 -24.42 -6.65 -1.70
N TRP A 163 -23.59 -5.67 -2.02
CA TRP A 163 -22.52 -5.84 -3.01
C TRP A 163 -21.56 -6.96 -2.60
N SER A 164 -21.11 -6.97 -1.34
CA SER A 164 -20.22 -7.99 -0.79
C SER A 164 -20.87 -9.38 -0.84
N TRP A 165 -22.18 -9.46 -0.54
CA TRP A 165 -22.96 -10.69 -0.64
C TRP A 165 -23.01 -11.22 -2.08
N HIS A 166 -23.36 -10.36 -3.05
CA HIS A 166 -23.40 -10.75 -4.46
C HIS A 166 -22.02 -11.20 -4.98
N GLN A 167 -20.94 -10.56 -4.53
CA GLN A 167 -19.58 -11.00 -4.89
C GLN A 167 -19.30 -12.41 -4.36
N ALA A 168 -19.65 -12.70 -3.10
CA ALA A 168 -19.48 -14.04 -2.54
C ALA A 168 -20.31 -15.09 -3.29
N ASP A 169 -21.54 -14.78 -3.69
CA ASP A 169 -22.38 -15.67 -4.50
C ASP A 169 -21.75 -15.97 -5.87
N ILE A 170 -21.12 -14.97 -6.51
CA ILE A 170 -20.41 -15.16 -7.78
C ILE A 170 -19.18 -16.04 -7.56
N ILE A 171 -18.39 -15.76 -6.54
CA ILE A 171 -17.15 -16.49 -6.22
C ILE A 171 -17.46 -17.96 -5.89
N ALA A 172 -18.54 -18.22 -5.15
CA ALA A 172 -18.94 -19.57 -4.76
C ALA A 172 -19.43 -20.44 -5.94
N GLN A 173 -19.69 -19.87 -7.13
CA GLN A 173 -20.01 -20.65 -8.33
C GLN A 173 -18.80 -21.42 -8.85
N ASP A 174 -17.57 -20.96 -8.56
CA ASP A 174 -16.35 -21.67 -8.88
C ASP A 174 -16.00 -22.67 -7.76
N PRO A 175 -15.98 -23.99 -8.03
CA PRO A 175 -15.60 -25.00 -7.05
C PRO A 175 -14.21 -24.78 -6.44
N ASP A 176 -13.26 -24.21 -7.20
CA ASP A 176 -11.90 -23.95 -6.73
C ASP A 176 -11.85 -22.79 -5.72
N CYS A 177 -12.86 -21.93 -5.70
CA CYS A 177 -12.96 -20.80 -4.78
C CYS A 177 -13.82 -21.09 -3.54
N LEU A 178 -14.43 -22.27 -3.45
CA LEU A 178 -15.33 -22.61 -2.37
C LEU A 178 -14.62 -22.57 -1.00
N GLY A 179 -15.22 -21.85 -0.04
CA GLY A 179 -14.64 -21.65 1.29
C GLY A 179 -13.56 -20.56 1.36
N SER A 180 -13.36 -19.79 0.28
CA SER A 180 -12.48 -18.61 0.30
C SER A 180 -13.19 -17.42 0.93
N THR A 181 -12.42 -16.61 1.66
CA THR A 181 -12.80 -15.28 2.12
C THR A 181 -12.67 -14.29 0.97
N PHE A 182 -13.74 -13.53 0.73
CA PHE A 182 -13.69 -12.40 -0.18
C PHE A 182 -13.05 -11.19 0.52
N THR A 183 -12.01 -10.64 -0.08
CA THR A 183 -11.33 -9.43 0.40
C THR A 183 -11.49 -8.28 -0.58
N PRO A 184 -12.43 -7.36 -0.31
CA PRO A 184 -12.62 -6.18 -1.14
C PRO A 184 -11.53 -5.14 -0.89
N ILE A 185 -10.93 -4.63 -1.96
CA ILE A 185 -9.94 -3.56 -1.97
C ILE A 185 -10.65 -2.24 -2.22
N ILE A 186 -10.70 -1.38 -1.22
CA ILE A 186 -11.29 -0.04 -1.27
C ILE A 186 -10.18 0.93 -1.61
N LEU A 187 -10.38 1.77 -2.63
CA LEU A 187 -9.44 2.79 -3.03
C LEU A 187 -9.98 4.18 -2.70
N GLY A 188 -9.10 5.09 -2.31
CA GLY A 188 -9.45 6.48 -2.00
C GLY A 188 -8.53 7.45 -2.73
N LEU A 189 -9.07 8.55 -3.25
CA LEU A 189 -8.25 9.63 -3.81
C LEU A 189 -8.71 10.94 -3.18
N ASP A 190 -7.75 11.69 -2.67
CA ASP A 190 -7.97 13.02 -2.10
C ASP A 190 -6.89 13.95 -2.59
N LYS A 191 -7.25 15.00 -3.32
CA LYS A 191 -6.32 15.99 -3.85
C LYS A 191 -5.64 16.74 -2.71
N THR A 192 -4.33 16.56 -2.56
CA THR A 192 -3.56 17.27 -1.55
C THR A 192 -2.43 18.11 -2.16
N ILE A 193 -2.22 19.30 -1.60
CA ILE A 193 -1.14 20.20 -2.00
C ILE A 193 0.09 19.84 -1.16
N VAL A 194 1.08 19.16 -1.77
CA VAL A 194 2.23 18.60 -1.03
C VAL A 194 3.36 19.60 -0.81
N SER A 195 3.50 20.65 -1.64
CA SER A 195 4.42 21.76 -1.33
C SER A 195 4.07 23.08 -2.04
N VAL A 196 4.20 24.19 -1.30
CA VAL A 196 3.97 25.57 -1.80
C VAL A 196 5.28 26.25 -2.24
N ALA A 197 6.43 25.86 -1.67
CA ALA A 197 7.68 26.63 -1.78
C ALA A 197 8.52 26.36 -3.04
N THR A 198 8.42 25.19 -3.68
CA THR A 198 9.43 24.71 -4.66
C THR A 198 8.84 24.25 -6.01
N ARG A 199 7.84 24.99 -6.52
CA ARG A 199 7.06 24.77 -7.76
C ARG A 199 5.75 23.98 -7.59
N GLN A 200 4.77 24.43 -6.77
CA GLN A 200 3.36 23.99 -6.83
C GLN A 200 3.13 22.54 -7.30
N ASN A 201 3.76 21.54 -6.68
CA ASN A 201 3.59 20.14 -7.08
C ASN A 201 2.36 19.61 -6.36
N ASN A 202 1.24 19.59 -7.07
CA ASN A 202 0.02 18.91 -6.62
C ASN A 202 0.20 17.42 -6.92
N TYR A 203 -0.07 16.58 -5.94
CA TYR A 203 -0.13 15.14 -6.11
C TYR A 203 -1.50 14.67 -5.63
N TYR A 204 -2.03 13.64 -6.28
CA TYR A 204 -3.16 12.92 -5.71
C TYR A 204 -2.64 11.67 -4.99
N PRO A 205 -2.57 11.67 -3.65
CA PRO A 205 -2.35 10.45 -2.89
C PRO A 205 -3.48 9.45 -3.14
N LEU A 206 -3.11 8.24 -3.54
CA LEU A 206 -4.02 7.10 -3.63
C LEU A 206 -3.91 6.30 -2.34
N TYR A 207 -5.03 6.21 -1.62
CA TYR A 207 -5.15 5.40 -0.43
C TYR A 207 -5.77 4.05 -0.75
N LEU A 208 -5.41 3.05 0.04
CA LEU A 208 -5.96 1.70 -0.01
C LEU A 208 -6.43 1.30 1.38
N SER A 209 -7.55 0.58 1.42
CA SER A 209 -8.02 -0.18 2.57
C SER A 209 -8.57 -1.53 2.11
N ILE A 210 -8.65 -2.47 3.03
CA ILE A 210 -9.46 -3.68 2.88
C ILE A 210 -10.84 -3.45 3.50
N GLY A 211 -11.90 -3.97 2.88
CA GLY A 211 -13.27 -3.81 3.40
C GLY A 211 -13.70 -4.92 4.37
N ASN A 212 -12.83 -5.87 4.69
CA ASN A 212 -13.12 -6.85 5.76
C ASN A 212 -13.04 -6.23 7.15
N VAL A 213 -12.34 -5.11 7.29
CA VAL A 213 -12.12 -4.46 8.58
C VAL A 213 -13.39 -3.73 9.03
N CYS A 214 -13.78 -3.90 10.30
CA CYS A 214 -14.94 -3.22 10.86
C CYS A 214 -14.72 -1.71 10.89
N ASN A 215 -15.81 -0.93 10.77
CA ASN A 215 -15.78 0.50 10.57
C ASN A 215 -15.10 1.26 11.73
N ASN A 216 -15.17 0.72 12.95
CA ASN A 216 -14.51 1.30 14.13
C ASN A 216 -12.98 1.36 13.99
N VAL A 217 -12.39 0.39 13.27
CA VAL A 217 -10.95 0.31 13.06
C VAL A 217 -10.46 1.33 12.05
N HIS A 218 -11.28 1.71 11.07
CA HIS A 218 -10.95 2.81 10.16
C HIS A 218 -10.78 4.15 10.89
N CYS A 219 -11.43 4.33 12.05
CA CYS A 219 -11.27 5.51 12.88
C CYS A 219 -10.17 5.39 13.95
N ALA A 220 -9.58 4.20 14.12
CA ALA A 220 -8.50 3.96 15.08
C ALA A 220 -7.13 4.09 14.40
N HIS A 221 -6.10 4.47 15.16
CA HIS A 221 -4.71 4.60 14.68
C HIS A 221 -4.02 3.24 14.42
N CYS A 222 -4.74 2.28 13.81
CA CYS A 222 -4.27 0.90 13.66
C CYS A 222 -3.88 0.56 12.21
N ASN A 223 -3.57 1.55 11.37
CA ASN A 223 -3.21 1.38 9.94
C ASN A 223 -4.31 0.73 9.08
N GLY A 224 -5.59 1.04 9.36
CA GLY A 224 -6.72 0.60 8.53
C GLY A 224 -6.76 1.25 7.15
N ILE A 225 -5.97 2.32 6.91
CA ILE A 225 -5.84 2.98 5.61
C ILE A 225 -4.35 3.22 5.34
N ALA A 226 -3.88 2.84 4.16
CA ALA A 226 -2.48 3.03 3.75
C ALA A 226 -2.38 3.86 2.48
N LEU A 227 -1.35 4.71 2.40
CA LEU A 227 -1.02 5.47 1.21
C LEU A 227 -0.19 4.61 0.26
N ILE A 228 -0.73 4.29 -0.92
CA ILE A 228 -0.09 3.37 -1.87
C ILE A 228 0.51 4.05 -3.10
N ARG A 229 0.18 5.31 -3.41
CA ARG A 229 0.73 6.02 -4.58
C ARG A 229 0.68 7.53 -4.43
N PHE A 230 1.64 8.22 -5.06
CA PHE A 230 1.49 9.62 -5.46
C PHE A 230 1.28 9.73 -6.97
N LEU A 231 0.12 10.24 -7.40
CA LEU A 231 -0.15 10.45 -8.82
C LEU A 231 0.57 11.70 -9.34
N ALA A 232 1.40 11.52 -10.36
CA ALA A 232 2.01 12.62 -11.10
C ALA A 232 0.97 13.37 -11.95
N MET A 233 0.98 14.71 -11.88
CA MET A 233 0.15 15.57 -12.72
C MET A 233 0.99 16.24 -13.81
N PRO A 234 0.69 15.98 -15.11
CA PRO A 234 1.24 16.74 -16.21
C PRO A 234 0.86 18.21 -16.06
N LYS A 235 1.87 19.06 -15.87
CA LYS A 235 1.68 20.50 -15.83
C LYS A 235 1.69 21.04 -17.24
N THR A 236 0.78 21.97 -17.49
CA THR A 236 0.70 22.67 -18.77
C THR A 236 0.36 24.13 -18.55
N THR A 237 0.70 24.96 -19.52
CA THR A 237 0.26 26.36 -19.56
C THR A 237 -1.26 26.41 -19.76
N ARG A 238 -1.91 27.46 -19.24
CA ARG A 238 -3.36 27.69 -19.37
C ARG A 238 -3.85 27.61 -20.83
N GLU A 239 -3.01 28.04 -21.76
CA GLU A 239 -3.26 28.04 -23.21
C GLU A 239 -3.41 26.63 -23.81
N HIS A 240 -2.96 25.60 -23.11
CA HIS A 240 -2.99 24.22 -23.56
C HIS A 240 -3.81 23.30 -22.65
N ALA A 241 -4.26 23.79 -21.49
CA ALA A 241 -4.99 23.00 -20.49
C ALA A 241 -6.30 22.39 -20.99
N SER A 242 -6.94 23.01 -21.99
CA SER A 242 -8.19 22.51 -22.60
C SER A 242 -7.98 21.83 -23.95
N LYS A 243 -6.73 21.57 -24.37
CA LYS A 243 -6.46 20.85 -25.62
C LYS A 243 -6.75 19.37 -25.43
N GLU A 244 -7.45 18.77 -26.39
CA GLU A 244 -7.86 17.36 -26.36
C GLU A 244 -6.69 16.40 -26.11
N ASN A 245 -5.52 16.67 -26.73
CA ASN A 245 -4.34 15.83 -26.59
C ASN A 245 -3.81 15.72 -25.15
N ILE A 246 -3.84 16.81 -24.37
CA ILE A 246 -3.37 16.76 -22.99
C ILE A 246 -4.40 16.12 -22.07
N CYS A 247 -5.70 16.39 -22.28
CA CYS A 247 -6.77 15.74 -21.53
C CYS A 247 -6.70 14.21 -21.74
N LEU A 248 -6.51 13.77 -22.99
CA LEU A 248 -6.33 12.37 -23.32
C LEU A 248 -5.08 11.78 -22.65
N PHE A 249 -3.95 12.48 -22.72
CA PHE A 249 -2.72 12.03 -22.08
C PHE A 249 -2.85 11.93 -20.55
N GLN A 250 -3.47 12.91 -19.91
CA GLN A 250 -3.72 12.89 -18.46
C GLN A 250 -4.58 11.70 -18.06
N ARG A 251 -5.65 11.40 -18.81
CA ARG A 251 -6.47 10.21 -18.61
C ARG A 251 -5.64 8.94 -18.81
N GLN A 252 -4.91 8.82 -19.92
CA GLN A 252 -4.06 7.66 -20.20
C GLN A 252 -3.02 7.45 -19.10
N LEU A 253 -2.33 8.51 -18.66
CA LEU A 253 -1.37 8.46 -17.56
C LEU A 253 -2.05 7.96 -16.29
N PHE A 254 -3.23 8.48 -15.95
CA PHE A 254 -3.98 8.06 -14.77
C PHE A 254 -4.31 6.56 -14.78
N TYR A 255 -4.99 6.07 -15.81
CA TYR A 255 -5.46 4.67 -15.86
C TYR A 255 -4.34 3.68 -16.17
N SER A 256 -3.35 4.03 -16.98
CA SER A 256 -2.19 3.16 -17.20
C SER A 256 -1.41 2.98 -15.91
N SER A 257 -1.24 4.04 -15.13
CA SER A 257 -0.59 3.98 -13.82
C SER A 257 -1.39 3.15 -12.82
N LEU A 258 -2.71 3.37 -12.75
CA LEU A 258 -3.59 2.62 -11.86
C LEU A 258 -3.62 1.13 -12.25
N GLY A 259 -3.74 0.83 -13.53
CA GLY A 259 -3.72 -0.53 -14.08
C GLY A 259 -2.38 -1.24 -13.84
N HIS A 260 -1.25 -0.53 -13.95
CA HIS A 260 0.06 -1.10 -13.62
C HIS A 260 0.16 -1.49 -12.15
N ILE A 261 -0.27 -0.60 -11.25
CA ILE A 261 -0.15 -0.78 -9.80
C ILE A 261 -1.10 -1.86 -9.28
N LEU A 262 -2.36 -1.83 -9.71
CA LEU A 262 -3.36 -2.82 -9.28
C LEU A 262 -3.21 -4.19 -9.96
N LYS A 263 -2.31 -4.32 -10.95
CA LYS A 263 -2.05 -5.58 -11.65
C LYS A 263 -1.62 -6.69 -10.69
N THR A 264 -0.99 -6.36 -9.56
CA THR A 264 -0.51 -7.33 -8.57
C THR A 264 -1.63 -8.14 -7.93
N PHE A 265 -2.88 -7.62 -7.92
CA PHE A 265 -4.05 -8.36 -7.48
C PHE A 265 -4.56 -9.39 -8.48
N GLN A 266 -4.35 -9.18 -9.78
CA GLN A 266 -4.97 -9.98 -10.86
C GLN A 266 -4.91 -11.51 -10.63
N PRO A 267 -3.78 -12.11 -10.22
CA PRO A 267 -3.75 -13.56 -9.95
C PRO A 267 -4.68 -14.01 -8.82
N GLY A 268 -4.83 -13.17 -7.79
CA GLY A 268 -5.66 -13.44 -6.61
C GLY A 268 -7.14 -13.06 -6.77
N MET A 269 -7.55 -12.53 -7.93
CA MET A 269 -8.96 -12.24 -8.22
C MET A 269 -9.68 -13.43 -8.86
N SER A 270 -8.93 -14.39 -9.42
CA SER A 270 -9.50 -15.59 -10.07
C SER A 270 -9.13 -16.89 -9.36
N LYS A 271 -8.03 -16.92 -8.61
CA LYS A 271 -7.61 -18.09 -7.85
C LYS A 271 -7.34 -17.70 -6.41
N PRO A 272 -7.78 -18.50 -5.43
CA PRO A 272 -7.54 -18.16 -4.04
C PRO A 272 -6.04 -18.15 -3.73
N LYS A 273 -5.63 -17.16 -2.93
CA LYS A 273 -4.29 -17.12 -2.34
C LYS A 273 -4.37 -17.50 -0.87
N VAL A 274 -3.42 -18.30 -0.39
CA VAL A 274 -3.31 -18.63 1.03
C VAL A 274 -2.59 -17.49 1.74
N ILE A 275 -3.29 -16.78 2.62
CA ILE A 275 -2.79 -15.58 3.30
C ILE A 275 -2.95 -15.74 4.80
N LEU A 276 -1.94 -15.31 5.57
CA LEU A 276 -1.98 -15.28 7.04
C LEU A 276 -2.77 -14.06 7.53
N PHE A 277 -3.68 -14.29 8.48
CA PHE A 277 -4.46 -13.22 9.10
C PHE A 277 -3.97 -12.91 10.52
N GLY A 278 -4.44 -11.79 11.09
CA GLY A 278 -4.14 -11.35 12.45
C GLY A 278 -4.53 -12.36 13.54
N ASP A 279 -5.55 -13.19 13.27
CA ASP A 279 -5.98 -14.29 14.14
C ASP A 279 -5.02 -15.50 14.15
N ARG A 280 -3.96 -15.44 13.33
CA ARG A 280 -2.92 -16.44 13.11
C ARG A 280 -3.37 -17.68 12.35
N HIS A 281 -4.53 -17.66 11.71
CA HIS A 281 -4.90 -18.68 10.74
C HIS A 281 -4.54 -18.23 9.33
N TYR A 282 -4.27 -19.21 8.49
CA TYR A 282 -4.23 -18.98 7.05
C TYR A 282 -5.65 -19.09 6.52
N HIS A 283 -5.98 -18.23 5.56
CA HIS A 283 -7.26 -18.24 4.87
C HIS A 283 -7.03 -18.25 3.36
N HIS A 284 -7.90 -18.95 2.64
CA HIS A 284 -7.99 -18.79 1.18
C HIS A 284 -8.65 -17.44 0.90
N VAL A 285 -7.98 -16.57 0.15
CA VAL A 285 -8.44 -15.21 -0.13
C VAL A 285 -8.65 -15.02 -1.62
N ILE A 286 -9.82 -14.51 -1.97
CA ILE A 286 -10.12 -13.94 -3.29
C ILE A 286 -10.24 -12.43 -3.16
N TYR A 287 -9.46 -11.69 -3.94
CA TYR A 287 -9.50 -10.24 -3.95
C TYR A 287 -10.53 -9.71 -4.95
N GLY A 288 -11.23 -8.63 -4.60
CA GLY A 288 -12.06 -7.86 -5.53
C GLY A 288 -11.74 -6.39 -5.45
N LEU A 289 -11.73 -5.68 -6.59
CA LEU A 289 -11.69 -4.23 -6.56
C LEU A 289 -13.08 -3.71 -6.16
N GLY A 290 -13.13 -3.07 -5.01
CA GLY A 290 -14.33 -2.51 -4.42
C GLY A 290 -14.58 -1.07 -4.84
N PRO A 291 -15.32 -0.29 -4.03
CA PRO A 291 -15.62 1.10 -4.35
C PRO A 291 -14.37 1.97 -4.36
N TYR A 292 -14.48 3.05 -5.13
CA TYR A 292 -13.51 4.11 -5.18
C TYR A 292 -14.09 5.36 -4.50
N ILE A 293 -13.55 5.72 -3.34
CA ILE A 293 -13.98 6.86 -2.53
C ILE A 293 -13.26 8.11 -3.04
N ALA A 294 -14.04 9.07 -3.52
CA ALA A 294 -13.54 10.29 -4.14
C ALA A 294 -14.62 11.36 -4.01
N ASP A 295 -14.21 12.63 -3.95
CA ASP A 295 -15.11 13.76 -4.09
C ASP A 295 -15.56 13.93 -5.56
N TYR A 296 -16.38 14.94 -5.85
CA TYR A 296 -16.91 15.12 -7.21
C TYR A 296 -15.84 15.40 -8.27
N GLU A 297 -14.80 16.19 -7.95
CA GLU A 297 -13.72 16.49 -8.92
C GLU A 297 -12.98 15.20 -9.28
N GLU A 298 -12.66 14.39 -8.27
CA GLU A 298 -11.94 13.13 -8.42
C GLU A 298 -12.81 12.06 -9.11
N GLN A 299 -14.11 12.02 -8.82
CA GLN A 299 -15.07 11.16 -9.53
C GLN A 299 -15.16 11.52 -11.01
N ALA A 300 -15.16 12.82 -11.35
CA ALA A 300 -15.22 13.26 -12.73
C ALA A 300 -13.94 12.88 -13.51
N LEU A 301 -12.78 12.92 -12.84
CA LEU A 301 -11.51 12.40 -13.36
C LEU A 301 -11.58 10.88 -13.58
N LEU A 302 -12.08 10.13 -12.59
CA LEU A 302 -12.25 8.66 -12.62
C LEU A 302 -13.30 8.16 -13.61
N ALA A 303 -14.20 9.02 -14.04
CA ALA A 303 -15.20 8.70 -15.06
C ALA A 303 -14.78 9.20 -16.45
N CYS A 304 -13.61 9.80 -16.61
CA CYS A 304 -13.15 10.45 -17.84
C CYS A 304 -14.10 11.54 -18.37
N ILE A 305 -14.87 12.20 -17.49
CA ILE A 305 -15.87 13.19 -17.92
C ILE A 305 -15.21 14.55 -18.21
N VAL A 306 -14.09 14.85 -17.55
CA VAL A 306 -13.34 16.13 -17.65
C VAL A 306 -12.06 15.95 -18.45
#